data_AF-A0A0F9QCR3-F1
#
_entry.id   AF-A0A0F9QCR3-F1
#
_cell.length_a   1.000
_cell.length_b   1.000
_cell.length_c   1.000
_cell.angle_alpha   90.00
_cell.angle_beta   90.00
_cell.angle_gamma   90.00
#
_symmetry.space_group_name_H-M   'P 1'
#
loop_
_entity.id
_entity.type
_entity.pdbx_description
1 polymer ?
#
loop_
_entity_poly.entity_id
_entity_poly.type
_entity_poly.pdbx_seq_one_letter_code
_entity_poly.pdbx_strand_id
1 'polypeptide(L)'
;MGLDRIGTFRAKVTETAISKTAVKGLPQFVVRALLTEVYDPKEEAWFDYTDFNAEVTAYACLYGVSKKTNELAPTLSYDQIVKAFDWDGASLAELATADFVDREIQFRIGDNTYEKATTPYQVDWIDTYDADPVHQLRKLDTAEVAALDAQFSALAKGGKKAVSAKAGATKAPAKVTKKATAPKTDVAAEKPLTAAEKKAASRAKSERIKAANIAEATGTPVLTPAAPGESVPLPEAKESLTKAEAWDAIQSIKDPDIDNGTVEELWNAAIAEVCGEGVIKHKDVTGEQWYQIKEIVVADCGKF
;
A
#
# COMPACT_ATOMS: atom_id res chain seq x y z
N MET A 1 -1.29 17.02 5.87
CA MET A 1 -0.50 16.90 4.62
C MET A 1 -1.06 15.74 3.81
N GLY A 2 -0.80 15.67 2.51
CA GLY A 2 -1.18 14.51 1.72
C GLY A 2 -0.35 13.28 2.08
N LEU A 3 -0.90 12.11 1.81
CA LEU A 3 -0.21 10.83 1.80
C LEU A 3 1.02 10.90 0.86
N ASP A 4 2.21 10.59 1.37
CA ASP A 4 3.49 10.79 0.67
C ASP A 4 4.16 9.49 0.20
N ARG A 5 3.70 8.33 0.67
CA ARG A 5 4.34 7.02 0.43
C ARG A 5 3.35 5.86 0.42
N ILE A 6 3.81 4.76 -0.18
CA ILE A 6 3.20 3.42 -0.15
C ILE A 6 3.60 2.72 1.15
N GLY A 7 2.74 1.84 1.65
CA GLY A 7 3.04 1.04 2.83
C GLY A 7 1.81 0.49 3.53
N THR A 8 2.05 -0.14 4.68
CA THR A 8 0.99 -0.58 5.59
C THR A 8 0.91 0.41 6.74
N PHE A 9 -0.29 0.90 7.01
CA PHE A 9 -0.55 1.93 8.00
C PHE A 9 -1.63 1.47 8.96
N ARG A 10 -1.50 1.86 10.22
CA ARG A 10 -2.61 1.89 11.15
C ARG A 10 -3.25 3.25 11.11
N ALA A 11 -4.56 3.26 11.25
CA ALA A 11 -5.35 4.46 11.09
C ALA A 11 -6.52 4.48 12.06
N LYS A 12 -6.96 5.68 12.38
CA LYS A 12 -8.14 5.96 13.17
C LYS A 12 -9.21 6.56 12.27
N VAL A 13 -10.38 5.92 12.20
CA VAL A 13 -11.49 6.36 11.37
C VAL A 13 -12.02 7.70 11.87
N THR A 14 -12.20 8.64 10.95
CA THR A 14 -12.71 9.99 11.23
C THR A 14 -14.11 10.20 10.67
N GLU A 15 -14.44 9.54 9.57
CA GLU A 15 -15.74 9.66 8.91
C GLU A 15 -16.04 8.41 8.10
N THR A 16 -17.31 8.00 8.06
CA THR A 16 -17.78 6.92 7.19
C THR A 16 -19.05 7.33 6.47
N ALA A 17 -19.22 6.88 5.23
CA ALA A 17 -20.42 7.13 4.44
C ALA A 17 -20.73 5.97 3.50
N ILE A 18 -22.01 5.84 3.13
CA ILE A 18 -22.43 4.98 2.01
C ILE A 18 -22.77 5.88 0.82
N SER A 19 -22.14 5.60 -0.32
CA SER A 19 -22.34 6.33 -1.57
C SER A 19 -22.59 5.35 -2.73
N LYS A 20 -22.76 5.89 -3.93
CA LYS A 20 -22.86 5.10 -5.17
C LYS A 20 -21.64 5.37 -6.04
N THR A 21 -21.11 4.33 -6.66
CA THR A 21 -20.06 4.47 -7.68
C THR A 21 -20.54 5.27 -8.88
N ALA A 22 -19.66 6.10 -9.43
CA ALA A 22 -20.01 7.01 -10.54
C ALA A 22 -20.43 6.27 -11.83
N VAL A 23 -19.80 5.14 -12.15
CA VAL A 23 -20.00 4.46 -13.44
C VAL A 23 -21.21 3.53 -13.43
N LYS A 24 -21.39 2.75 -12.36
CA LYS A 24 -22.40 1.67 -12.31
C LYS A 24 -23.48 1.89 -11.25
N GLY A 25 -23.40 2.95 -10.46
CA GLY A 25 -24.36 3.23 -9.39
C GLY A 25 -24.39 2.18 -8.27
N LEU A 26 -23.34 1.34 -8.19
CA LEU A 26 -23.22 0.27 -7.19
C LEU A 26 -22.87 0.87 -5.82
N PRO A 27 -23.36 0.28 -4.72
CA PRO A 27 -23.11 0.78 -3.38
C PRO A 27 -21.61 0.69 -3.04
N GLN A 28 -21.12 1.76 -2.43
CA GLN A 28 -19.74 1.94 -2.04
C GLN A 28 -19.70 2.44 -0.60
N PHE A 29 -18.86 1.82 0.23
CA PHE A 29 -18.54 2.31 1.55
C PHE A 29 -17.30 3.21 1.45
N VAL A 30 -17.43 4.43 1.94
CA VAL A 30 -16.37 5.43 1.95
C VAL A 30 -15.90 5.59 3.37
N VAL A 31 -14.60 5.44 3.60
CA VAL A 31 -13.98 5.58 4.92
C VAL A 31 -12.92 6.65 4.84
N ARG A 32 -13.04 7.69 5.64
CA ARG A 32 -11.97 8.65 5.88
C ARG A 32 -11.29 8.30 7.20
N ALA A 33 -9.97 8.34 7.20
CA ALA A 33 -9.21 8.01 8.38
C ALA A 33 -7.92 8.82 8.46
N LEU A 34 -7.47 9.05 9.70
CA LEU A 34 -6.19 9.64 10.03
C LEU A 34 -5.16 8.53 10.23
N LEU A 35 -4.04 8.59 9.52
CA LEU A 35 -2.95 7.63 9.66
C LEU A 35 -2.18 7.92 10.96
N THR A 36 -2.03 6.90 11.81
CA THR A 36 -1.42 7.01 13.14
C THR A 36 -0.07 6.33 13.22
N GLU A 37 0.10 5.19 12.55
CA GLU A 37 1.37 4.46 12.53
C GLU A 37 1.66 3.93 11.12
N VAL A 38 2.93 3.75 10.80
CA VAL A 38 3.41 3.12 9.56
C VAL A 38 4.31 1.93 9.90
N TYR A 39 4.12 0.81 9.22
CA TYR A 39 4.94 -0.37 9.39
C TYR A 39 6.22 -0.28 8.53
N ASP A 40 7.38 -0.48 9.13
CA ASP A 40 8.65 -0.65 8.41
C ASP A 40 8.98 -2.15 8.28
N PRO A 41 8.96 -2.73 7.07
CA PRO A 41 9.32 -4.12 6.86
C PRO A 41 10.78 -4.47 7.20
N LYS A 42 11.69 -3.50 7.25
CA LYS A 42 13.11 -3.74 7.55
C LYS A 42 13.38 -3.84 9.04
N GLU A 43 12.71 -2.99 9.83
CA GLU A 43 12.82 -3.01 11.30
C GLU A 43 11.75 -3.91 11.95
N GLU A 44 10.84 -4.48 11.13
CA GLU A 44 9.67 -5.29 11.56
C GLU A 44 8.87 -4.63 12.69
N ALA A 45 8.73 -3.30 12.58
CA ALA A 45 8.19 -2.47 13.66
C ALA A 45 7.26 -1.37 13.13
N TRP A 46 6.33 -0.96 13.99
CA TRP A 46 5.46 0.18 13.77
C TRP A 46 6.13 1.47 14.25
N PHE A 47 6.02 2.53 13.45
CA PHE A 47 6.53 3.86 13.74
C PHE A 47 5.39 4.87 13.79
N ASP A 48 5.47 5.79 14.75
CA ASP A 48 4.52 6.89 14.89
C ASP A 48 4.50 7.75 13.62
N TYR A 49 3.29 7.98 13.10
CA TYR A 49 3.00 8.73 11.89
C TYR A 49 2.09 9.93 12.15
N THR A 50 1.73 10.18 13.41
CA THR A 50 0.75 11.22 13.78
C THR A 50 1.21 12.64 13.45
N ASP A 51 2.51 12.92 13.53
CA ASP A 51 3.09 14.25 13.24
C ASP A 51 2.79 14.75 11.81
N PHE A 52 2.54 13.84 10.86
CA PHE A 52 2.25 14.19 9.47
C PHE A 52 0.80 14.64 9.25
N ASN A 53 -0.10 14.35 10.21
CA ASN A 53 -1.55 14.58 10.08
C ASN A 53 -2.05 14.15 8.68
N ALA A 54 -1.67 12.94 8.29
CA ALA A 54 -1.96 12.40 6.97
C ALA A 54 -3.33 11.74 6.99
N GLU A 55 -4.22 12.20 6.14
CA GLU A 55 -5.54 11.60 5.96
C GLU A 55 -5.58 10.77 4.69
N VAL A 56 -6.36 9.69 4.74
CA VAL A 56 -6.68 8.87 3.58
C VAL A 56 -8.18 8.64 3.48
N THR A 57 -8.68 8.59 2.25
CA THR A 57 -10.06 8.20 1.95
C THR A 57 -10.05 6.90 1.18
N ALA A 58 -10.58 5.84 1.78
CA ALA A 58 -10.79 4.54 1.16
C ALA A 58 -12.18 4.48 0.50
N TYR A 59 -12.22 3.90 -0.70
CA TYR A 59 -13.41 3.82 -1.54
C TYR A 59 -13.73 2.33 -1.81
N ALA A 60 -14.41 1.67 -0.88
CA ALA A 60 -14.69 0.23 -0.91
C ALA A 60 -16.00 -0.08 -1.65
N CYS A 61 -15.90 -0.58 -2.89
CA CYS A 61 -17.08 -0.98 -3.66
C CYS A 61 -17.62 -2.32 -3.14
N LEU A 62 -18.81 -2.36 -2.55
CA LEU A 62 -19.31 -3.52 -1.80
C LEU A 62 -19.83 -4.65 -2.70
N TYR A 63 -20.41 -4.29 -3.85
CA TYR A 63 -20.93 -5.27 -4.80
C TYR A 63 -20.37 -4.99 -6.19
N GLY A 64 -20.16 -6.06 -6.95
CA GLY A 64 -19.65 -6.03 -8.31
C GLY A 64 -20.40 -7.02 -9.19
N VAL A 65 -20.31 -6.82 -10.50
CA VAL A 65 -20.84 -7.80 -11.46
C VAL A 65 -19.77 -8.86 -11.68
N SER A 66 -20.07 -10.10 -11.32
CA SER A 66 -19.19 -11.25 -11.55
C SER A 66 -18.99 -11.47 -13.05
N LYS A 67 -17.75 -11.52 -13.51
CA LYS A 67 -17.45 -11.81 -14.93
C LYS A 67 -17.90 -13.22 -15.37
N LYS A 68 -18.05 -14.15 -14.41
CA LYS A 68 -18.40 -15.55 -14.69
C LYS A 68 -19.91 -15.76 -14.78
N THR A 69 -20.67 -15.19 -13.86
CA THR A 69 -22.12 -15.40 -13.76
C THR A 69 -22.92 -14.23 -14.32
N ASN A 70 -22.28 -13.08 -14.56
CA ASN A 70 -22.92 -11.82 -14.93
C ASN A 70 -23.98 -11.33 -13.91
N GLU A 71 -23.89 -11.82 -12.67
CA GLU A 71 -24.77 -11.47 -11.57
C GLU A 71 -24.06 -10.54 -10.59
N LEU A 72 -24.85 -9.81 -9.81
CA LEU A 72 -24.35 -9.01 -8.70
C LEU A 72 -23.86 -9.94 -7.59
N ALA A 73 -22.61 -9.78 -7.18
CA ALA A 73 -21.99 -10.56 -6.13
C ALA A 73 -21.18 -9.66 -5.18
N PRO A 74 -21.00 -10.07 -3.91
CA PRO A 74 -20.07 -9.42 -2.98
C PRO A 74 -18.67 -9.34 -3.58
N THR A 75 -17.98 -8.22 -3.36
CA THR A 75 -16.58 -8.05 -3.76
C THR A 75 -15.65 -8.46 -2.61
N LEU A 76 -14.34 -8.49 -2.89
CA LEU A 76 -13.35 -8.62 -1.83
C LEU A 76 -13.45 -7.50 -0.78
N SER A 77 -13.80 -6.29 -1.21
CA SER A 77 -13.99 -5.17 -0.30
C SER A 77 -15.17 -5.38 0.65
N TYR A 78 -16.22 -6.10 0.23
CA TYR A 78 -17.30 -6.48 1.14
C TYR A 78 -16.77 -7.30 2.32
N ASP A 79 -15.98 -8.34 2.05
CA ASP A 79 -15.41 -9.20 3.10
C ASP A 79 -14.45 -8.42 4.01
N GLN A 80 -13.67 -7.50 3.42
CA GLN A 80 -12.79 -6.60 4.18
C GLN A 80 -13.58 -5.71 5.13
N ILE A 81 -14.71 -5.12 4.69
CA ILE A 81 -15.53 -4.25 5.54
C ILE A 81 -16.23 -5.07 6.64
N VAL A 82 -16.82 -6.22 6.30
CA VAL A 82 -17.39 -7.16 7.28
C VAL A 82 -16.40 -7.47 8.39
N LYS A 83 -15.14 -7.80 8.02
CA LYS A 83 -14.09 -8.14 8.97
C LYS A 83 -13.57 -6.93 9.75
N ALA A 84 -13.23 -5.83 9.09
CA ALA A 84 -12.56 -4.70 9.72
C ALA A 84 -13.50 -3.85 10.59
N PHE A 85 -14.80 -3.82 10.26
CA PHE A 85 -15.81 -3.00 10.93
C PHE A 85 -16.79 -3.80 11.79
N ASP A 86 -16.61 -5.13 11.91
CA ASP A 86 -17.56 -6.04 12.56
C ASP A 86 -19.00 -5.88 12.02
N TRP A 87 -19.11 -5.59 10.72
CA TRP A 87 -20.40 -5.44 10.07
C TRP A 87 -20.98 -6.81 9.72
N ASP A 88 -22.28 -7.00 9.95
CA ASP A 88 -22.95 -8.28 9.72
C ASP A 88 -23.15 -8.64 8.23
N GLY A 89 -22.91 -7.68 7.33
CA GLY A 89 -23.06 -7.83 5.89
C GLY A 89 -24.51 -7.80 5.39
N ALA A 90 -25.50 -7.71 6.26
CA ALA A 90 -26.91 -7.89 5.88
C ALA A 90 -27.56 -6.58 5.42
N SER A 91 -27.22 -5.46 6.05
CA SER A 91 -27.93 -4.19 5.86
C SER A 91 -27.00 -3.01 5.59
N LEU A 92 -27.15 -2.40 4.41
CA LEU A 92 -26.46 -1.15 4.06
C LEU A 92 -26.98 0.04 4.88
N ALA A 93 -28.24 -0.02 5.33
CA ALA A 93 -28.80 1.02 6.18
C ALA A 93 -28.14 1.00 7.56
N GLU A 94 -27.93 -0.19 8.13
CA GLU A 94 -27.21 -0.35 9.40
C GLU A 94 -25.77 0.14 9.27
N LEU A 95 -25.07 -0.26 8.20
CA LEU A 95 -23.72 0.21 7.90
C LEU A 95 -23.64 1.74 7.74
N ALA A 96 -24.67 2.38 7.19
CA ALA A 96 -24.73 3.84 7.02
C ALA A 96 -25.01 4.59 8.33
N THR A 97 -25.72 3.97 9.28
CA THR A 97 -26.09 4.59 10.57
C THR A 97 -25.13 4.26 11.71
N ALA A 98 -24.29 3.24 11.53
CA ALA A 98 -23.29 2.86 12.51
C ALA A 98 -22.22 3.96 12.64
N ASP A 99 -21.86 4.24 13.89
CA ASP A 99 -20.77 5.16 14.20
C ASP A 99 -19.47 4.39 14.33
N PHE A 100 -18.57 4.60 13.37
CA PHE A 100 -17.23 4.02 13.36
C PHE A 100 -16.15 5.07 13.65
N VAL A 101 -16.52 6.29 14.05
CA VAL A 101 -15.54 7.29 14.46
C VAL A 101 -14.68 6.71 15.57
N ASP A 102 -13.39 7.02 15.51
CA ASP A 102 -12.36 6.52 16.42
C ASP A 102 -12.03 5.02 16.31
N ARG A 103 -12.68 4.27 15.41
CA ARG A 103 -12.33 2.87 15.19
C ARG A 103 -10.93 2.75 14.59
N GLU A 104 -10.16 1.83 15.16
CA GLU A 104 -8.79 1.55 14.73
C GLU A 104 -8.77 0.43 13.71
N ILE A 105 -8.12 0.67 12.57
CA ILE A 105 -8.04 -0.25 11.43
C ILE A 105 -6.65 -0.20 10.80
N GLN A 106 -6.38 -1.18 9.94
CA GLN A 106 -5.17 -1.23 9.13
C GLN A 106 -5.51 -0.99 7.66
N PHE A 107 -4.76 -0.08 7.01
CA PHE A 107 -4.78 0.12 5.58
C PHE A 107 -3.49 -0.36 4.95
N ARG A 108 -3.59 -0.96 3.76
CA ARG A 108 -2.46 -1.01 2.83
C ARG A 108 -2.69 -0.04 1.71
N ILE A 109 -1.68 0.78 1.49
CA ILE A 109 -1.67 1.84 0.52
C ILE A 109 -0.68 1.46 -0.55
N GLY A 110 -1.12 1.46 -1.79
CA GLY A 110 -0.30 1.20 -2.97
C GLY A 110 -0.43 2.29 -4.02
N ASP A 111 0.16 2.03 -5.18
CA ASP A 111 0.07 2.92 -6.33
C ASP A 111 -1.37 3.02 -6.83
N ASN A 112 -1.79 4.24 -7.14
CA ASN A 112 -3.06 4.45 -7.80
C ASN A 112 -2.92 4.13 -9.29
N THR A 113 -3.46 2.98 -9.69
CA THR A 113 -3.40 2.53 -11.09
C THR A 113 -4.51 3.15 -11.95
N TYR A 114 -5.32 4.05 -11.40
CA TYR A 114 -6.36 4.74 -12.17
C TYR A 114 -5.77 5.91 -12.96
N GLU A 115 -5.90 5.85 -14.29
CA GLU A 115 -5.30 6.81 -15.23
C GLU A 115 -5.67 8.27 -14.97
N LYS A 116 -6.89 8.52 -14.46
CA LYS A 116 -7.38 9.88 -14.14
C LYS A 116 -7.30 10.20 -12.64
N ALA A 117 -6.48 9.46 -11.88
CA ALA A 117 -6.31 9.71 -10.47
C ALA A 117 -5.62 11.05 -10.23
N THR A 118 -6.15 11.83 -9.30
CA THR A 118 -5.52 13.05 -8.82
C THR A 118 -4.48 12.79 -7.74
N THR A 119 -4.53 11.61 -7.11
CA THR A 119 -3.57 11.18 -6.09
C THR A 119 -2.75 9.99 -6.60
N PRO A 120 -1.42 9.97 -6.39
CA PRO A 120 -0.58 8.88 -6.84
C PRO A 120 -0.77 7.59 -6.03
N TYR A 121 -1.50 7.67 -4.90
CA TYR A 121 -1.70 6.56 -3.98
C TYR A 121 -3.19 6.30 -3.75
N GLN A 122 -3.52 5.04 -3.47
CA GLN A 122 -4.86 4.58 -3.13
C GLN A 122 -4.80 3.50 -2.05
N VAL A 123 -5.95 3.23 -1.42
CA VAL A 123 -6.10 2.12 -0.48
C VAL A 123 -6.38 0.84 -1.26
N ASP A 124 -5.46 -0.11 -1.17
CA ASP A 124 -5.56 -1.42 -1.83
C ASP A 124 -6.22 -2.47 -0.91
N TRP A 125 -6.03 -2.32 0.40
CA TRP A 125 -6.50 -3.30 1.38
C TRP A 125 -6.95 -2.64 2.68
N ILE A 126 -8.00 -3.19 3.27
CA ILE A 126 -8.52 -2.80 4.58
C ILE A 126 -8.55 -4.06 5.47
N ASP A 127 -8.03 -3.96 6.68
CA ASP A 127 -8.00 -5.05 7.65
C ASP A 127 -8.20 -4.54 9.09
N THR A 128 -8.31 -5.48 10.02
CA THR A 128 -8.32 -5.20 11.46
C THR A 128 -6.98 -4.61 11.90
N TYR A 129 -6.98 -3.75 12.92
CA TYR A 129 -5.80 -3.04 13.43
C TYR A 129 -4.57 -3.91 13.74
N ASP A 130 -4.79 -5.12 14.25
CA ASP A 130 -3.74 -6.09 14.63
C ASP A 130 -3.50 -7.18 13.56
N ALA A 131 -3.97 -6.98 12.33
CA ALA A 131 -3.69 -7.91 11.25
C ALA A 131 -2.19 -7.93 10.91
N ASP A 132 -1.67 -9.07 10.47
CA ASP A 132 -0.28 -9.18 10.01
C ASP A 132 -0.03 -8.19 8.86
N PRO A 133 0.88 -7.21 9.02
CA PRO A 133 1.14 -6.20 7.99
C PRO A 133 1.81 -6.76 6.74
N VAL A 134 2.51 -7.90 6.82
CA VAL A 134 3.29 -8.49 5.73
C VAL A 134 2.53 -9.60 4.98
N HIS A 135 1.45 -10.15 5.57
CA HIS A 135 0.79 -11.35 5.06
C HIS A 135 1.81 -12.42 4.64
N GLN A 136 2.71 -12.77 5.56
CA GLN A 136 3.61 -13.88 5.27
C GLN A 136 2.76 -15.15 5.10
N LEU A 137 3.10 -15.97 4.10
CA LEU A 137 2.51 -17.29 3.95
C LEU A 137 2.74 -18.07 5.25
N ARG A 138 1.70 -18.18 6.09
CA ARG A 138 1.77 -19.01 7.29
C ARG A 138 1.87 -20.46 6.83
N LYS A 139 3.07 -21.03 6.98
CA LYS A 139 3.25 -22.46 6.88
C LYS A 139 2.62 -23.07 8.13
N LEU A 140 1.61 -23.90 7.91
CA LEU A 140 1.04 -24.72 8.98
C LEU A 140 2.10 -25.70 9.46
N ASP A 141 2.14 -25.93 10.77
CA ASP A 141 3.01 -26.97 11.30
C ASP A 141 2.48 -28.38 10.96
N THR A 142 3.28 -29.41 11.22
CA THR A 142 2.91 -30.79 10.90
C THR A 142 1.61 -31.24 11.58
N ALA A 143 1.29 -30.72 12.77
CA ALA A 143 0.07 -31.07 13.48
C ALA A 143 -1.16 -30.38 12.86
N GLU A 144 -1.03 -29.11 12.49
CA GLU A 144 -2.08 -28.35 11.79
C GLU A 144 -2.39 -28.95 10.40
N VAL A 145 -1.35 -29.39 9.67
CA VAL A 145 -1.53 -30.10 8.39
C VAL A 145 -2.26 -31.44 8.57
N ALA A 146 -1.88 -32.24 9.58
CA ALA A 146 -2.56 -33.51 9.86
C ALA A 146 -4.03 -33.31 10.26
N ALA A 147 -4.36 -32.22 10.96
CA ALA A 147 -5.73 -31.87 11.29
C ALA A 147 -6.56 -31.51 10.05
N LEU A 148 -5.98 -30.77 9.09
CA LEU A 148 -6.62 -30.51 7.80
C LEU A 148 -6.85 -31.78 7.00
N ASP A 149 -5.85 -32.67 6.94
CA ASP A 149 -6.00 -33.98 6.27
C ASP A 149 -7.15 -34.78 6.88
N ALA A 150 -7.28 -34.81 8.20
CA ALA A 150 -8.39 -35.48 8.87
C ALA A 150 -9.75 -34.84 8.52
N GLN A 151 -9.84 -33.50 8.49
CA GLN A 151 -11.07 -32.77 8.19
C GLN A 151 -11.53 -32.94 6.74
N PHE A 152 -10.60 -32.92 5.79
CA PHE A 152 -10.92 -32.89 4.36
C PHE A 152 -10.78 -34.24 3.66
N SER A 153 -10.15 -35.25 4.26
CA SER A 153 -10.08 -36.60 3.72
C SER A 153 -11.46 -37.26 3.56
N ALA A 154 -12.44 -36.87 4.39
CA ALA A 154 -13.82 -37.32 4.27
C ALA A 154 -14.54 -36.72 3.04
N LEU A 155 -14.22 -35.48 2.68
CA LEU A 155 -14.75 -34.78 1.50
C LEU A 155 -14.10 -35.28 0.20
N ALA A 156 -12.80 -35.57 0.24
CA ALA A 156 -12.04 -36.04 -0.92
C ALA A 156 -12.43 -37.45 -1.40
N LYS A 157 -13.02 -38.28 -0.53
CA LYS A 157 -13.38 -39.68 -0.83
C LYS A 157 -14.79 -39.87 -1.42
N GLY A 158 -15.50 -38.79 -1.79
CA GLY A 158 -16.72 -38.90 -2.60
C GLY A 158 -17.88 -39.67 -1.96
N GLY A 159 -18.12 -39.52 -0.66
CA GLY A 159 -19.18 -40.24 0.05
C GLY A 159 -20.50 -39.47 0.17
N LYS A 160 -21.54 -39.94 -0.55
CA LYS A 160 -22.94 -39.67 -0.17
C LYS A 160 -23.26 -40.37 1.18
N LYS A 161 -23.98 -39.62 2.05
CA LYS A 161 -24.63 -39.95 3.37
C LYS A 161 -23.66 -40.15 4.55
N ALA A 162 -23.97 -39.68 5.77
CA ALA A 162 -25.26 -39.47 6.44
C ALA A 162 -25.27 -38.21 7.34
N VAL A 163 -26.36 -37.44 7.38
CA VAL A 163 -27.39 -37.38 8.45
C VAL A 163 -26.86 -37.26 9.88
N SER A 164 -27.37 -36.23 10.56
CA SER A 164 -27.09 -35.78 11.92
C SER A 164 -27.26 -36.83 13.02
N ALA A 165 -26.55 -36.63 14.13
CA ALA A 165 -27.06 -36.95 15.47
C ALA A 165 -26.54 -35.96 16.51
N LYS A 166 -27.51 -35.31 17.17
CA LYS A 166 -27.41 -34.53 18.40
C LYS A 166 -27.32 -35.48 19.62
N ALA A 167 -27.01 -34.91 20.78
CA ALA A 167 -26.93 -35.49 22.14
C ALA A 167 -25.58 -36.14 22.49
N GLY A 168 -24.97 -35.89 23.65
CA GLY A 168 -25.44 -35.22 24.85
C GLY A 168 -24.31 -35.08 25.87
N ALA A 169 -24.57 -34.24 26.87
CA ALA A 169 -23.74 -33.97 28.03
C ALA A 169 -23.18 -35.23 28.71
N THR A 170 -21.94 -35.17 29.23
CA THR A 170 -21.67 -35.30 30.69
C THR A 170 -20.17 -35.12 31.05
N LYS A 171 -19.96 -34.25 32.04
CA LYS A 171 -19.01 -34.35 33.19
C LYS A 171 -17.49 -34.34 32.96
N ALA A 172 -16.90 -33.20 33.34
CA ALA A 172 -15.69 -33.17 34.20
C ALA A 172 -15.98 -33.88 35.54
N PRO A 173 -15.01 -34.54 36.23
CA PRO A 173 -13.87 -33.89 36.93
C PRO A 173 -12.57 -34.72 36.77
N ALA A 174 -11.35 -34.39 37.22
CA ALA A 174 -10.91 -33.75 38.45
C ALA A 174 -9.45 -33.26 38.36
N LYS A 175 -9.23 -32.06 38.93
CA LYS A 175 -8.14 -31.66 39.84
C LYS A 175 -6.97 -32.65 40.02
N VAL A 176 -5.80 -32.30 39.46
CA VAL A 176 -4.51 -32.81 39.93
C VAL A 176 -3.71 -31.68 40.56
N THR A 177 -3.13 -32.04 41.69
CA THR A 177 -2.50 -31.31 42.77
C THR A 177 -1.24 -30.51 42.42
N LYS A 178 -1.11 -29.36 43.10
CA LYS A 178 0.15 -28.65 43.34
C LYS A 178 1.20 -29.59 43.94
N LYS A 179 2.44 -29.52 43.45
CA LYS A 179 3.63 -29.65 44.29
C LYS A 179 4.75 -28.76 43.75
N ALA A 180 5.21 -27.86 44.61
CA ALA A 180 6.36 -27.01 44.41
C ALA A 180 7.65 -27.76 44.74
N THR A 181 8.71 -27.52 43.96
CA THR A 181 10.08 -27.25 44.45
C THR A 181 10.95 -26.78 43.28
N ALA A 182 11.42 -25.54 43.36
CA ALA A 182 12.69 -25.09 42.76
C ALA A 182 13.85 -25.54 43.70
N PRO A 183 15.15 -25.52 43.31
CA PRO A 183 15.83 -24.26 42.98
C PRO A 183 16.96 -24.29 41.91
N LYS A 184 17.10 -23.12 41.25
CA LYS A 184 18.29 -22.36 40.78
C LYS A 184 19.48 -23.08 40.11
N THR A 185 19.87 -22.58 38.93
CA THR A 185 21.24 -22.07 38.70
C THR A 185 21.24 -20.94 37.67
N ASP A 186 22.02 -19.90 37.97
CA ASP A 186 22.26 -18.65 37.26
C ASP A 186 22.94 -18.79 35.89
N VAL A 187 22.51 -18.01 34.90
CA VAL A 187 23.42 -17.40 33.89
C VAL A 187 22.91 -16.00 33.50
N ALA A 188 23.78 -15.02 33.76
CA ALA A 188 23.92 -13.65 33.26
C ALA A 188 22.75 -12.98 32.49
N ALA A 189 22.21 -11.94 33.12
CA ALA A 189 21.35 -10.94 32.49
C ALA A 189 22.18 -9.97 31.62
N GLU A 190 21.91 -9.91 30.33
CA GLU A 190 22.07 -8.67 29.56
C GLU A 190 20.90 -7.74 29.90
N LYS A 191 21.22 -6.51 30.31
CA LYS A 191 20.23 -5.48 30.67
C LYS A 191 19.30 -5.19 29.47
N PRO A 192 17.97 -5.32 29.63
CA PRO A 192 17.03 -4.73 28.68
C PRO A 192 17.09 -3.20 28.80
N LEU A 193 17.29 -2.52 27.68
CA LEU A 193 17.09 -1.07 27.57
C LEU A 193 15.67 -0.72 28.01
N THR A 194 15.55 0.30 28.86
CA THR A 194 14.27 0.73 29.41
C THR A 194 13.39 1.38 28.34
N ALA A 195 12.06 1.35 28.53
CA ALA A 195 11.11 2.02 27.64
C ALA A 195 11.40 3.53 27.47
N ALA A 196 12.08 4.16 28.43
CA ALA A 196 12.55 5.53 28.35
C ALA A 196 13.72 5.71 27.37
N GLU A 197 14.64 4.74 27.28
CA GLU A 197 15.78 4.78 26.36
C GLU A 197 15.37 4.49 24.91
N LYS A 198 14.39 3.60 24.69
CA LYS A 198 13.78 3.39 23.36
C LYS A 198 13.03 4.62 22.85
N LYS A 199 12.34 5.35 23.74
CA LYS A 199 11.63 6.60 23.42
C LYS A 199 12.57 7.79 23.18
N ALA A 200 13.76 7.79 23.79
CA ALA A 200 14.79 8.80 23.53
C ALA A 200 15.51 8.56 22.19
N ALA A 201 15.79 7.30 21.84
CA ALA A 201 16.41 6.95 20.56
C ALA A 201 15.48 7.20 19.36
N SER A 202 14.16 6.99 19.50
CA SER A 202 13.19 7.27 18.44
C SER A 202 12.99 8.78 18.20
N ARG A 203 12.99 9.60 19.27
CA ARG A 203 12.97 11.07 19.15
C ARG A 203 14.21 11.61 18.44
N ALA A 204 15.39 11.07 18.73
CA ALA A 204 16.63 11.53 18.09
C ALA A 204 16.71 11.19 16.58
N LYS A 205 16.08 10.08 16.15
CA LYS A 205 16.01 9.68 14.73
C LYS A 205 14.95 10.48 13.97
N SER A 206 13.80 10.77 14.60
CA SER A 206 12.76 11.66 14.04
C SER A 206 13.27 13.10 13.86
N GLU A 207 14.01 13.64 14.83
CA GLU A 207 14.64 14.97 14.69
C GLU A 207 15.72 15.01 13.60
N ARG A 208 16.45 13.92 13.36
CA ARG A 208 17.41 13.84 12.24
C ARG A 208 16.75 13.88 10.87
N ILE A 209 15.60 13.22 10.69
CA ILE A 209 14.83 13.26 9.44
C ILE A 209 14.20 14.66 9.26
N LYS A 210 13.76 15.30 10.35
CA LYS A 210 13.25 16.67 10.34
C LYS A 210 14.34 17.71 10.01
N ALA A 211 15.57 17.52 10.49
CA ALA A 211 16.71 18.39 10.20
C ALA A 211 17.22 18.25 8.75
N ALA A 212 17.20 17.03 8.19
CA ALA A 212 17.57 16.81 6.79
C ALA A 212 16.60 17.52 5.81
N ASN A 213 15.30 17.56 6.14
CA ASN A 213 14.29 18.25 5.32
C ASN A 213 14.25 19.79 5.50
N ILE A 214 14.90 20.35 6.52
CA ILE A 214 14.95 21.81 6.74
C ILE A 214 16.26 22.41 6.21
N ALA A 215 17.35 21.63 6.14
CA ALA A 215 18.65 22.10 5.64
C ALA A 215 18.70 22.33 4.11
N GLU A 216 17.76 21.77 3.33
CA GLU A 216 17.64 22.00 1.88
C GLU A 216 16.79 23.22 1.49
N ALA A 217 16.25 23.97 2.47
CA ALA A 217 15.36 25.11 2.22
C ALA A 217 16.00 26.50 2.45
N THR A 218 17.34 26.60 2.51
CA THR A 218 18.04 27.90 2.56
C THR A 218 19.19 27.93 1.56
N GLY A 219 18.85 28.22 0.31
CA GLY A 219 19.81 28.35 -0.77
C GLY A 219 19.21 28.98 -2.02
N THR A 220 18.40 30.02 -1.88
CA THR A 220 17.96 30.84 -3.02
C THR A 220 19.09 31.81 -3.38
N PRO A 221 19.74 31.71 -4.55
CA PRO A 221 20.52 32.82 -5.07
C PRO A 221 19.55 33.92 -5.51
N VAL A 222 19.77 35.13 -4.98
CA VAL A 222 19.13 36.35 -5.46
C VAL A 222 19.59 36.58 -6.90
N LEU A 223 18.69 36.39 -7.87
CA LEU A 223 18.92 36.81 -9.25
C LEU A 223 18.47 38.26 -9.43
N THR A 224 19.47 39.13 -9.55
CA THR A 224 19.36 40.51 -10.03
C THR A 224 18.79 40.52 -11.46
N PRO A 225 17.90 41.45 -11.84
CA PRO A 225 17.37 41.52 -13.20
C PRO A 225 18.47 42.00 -14.17
N ALA A 226 18.85 41.16 -15.13
CA ALA A 226 19.67 41.57 -16.26
C ALA A 226 18.80 42.12 -17.39
N ALA A 227 19.30 43.20 -18.01
CA ALA A 227 18.70 43.97 -19.09
C ALA A 227 18.45 43.14 -20.39
N PRO A 228 17.61 43.63 -21.32
CA PRO A 228 17.13 42.85 -22.45
C PRO A 228 18.22 42.71 -23.51
N GLY A 229 18.70 41.47 -23.70
CA GLY A 229 19.62 41.09 -24.77
C GLY A 229 19.00 40.02 -25.65
N GLU A 230 18.92 40.33 -26.95
CA GLU A 230 18.75 39.47 -28.12
C GLU A 230 17.87 38.20 -28.01
N SER A 231 16.69 38.31 -28.61
CA SER A 231 15.80 37.20 -28.93
C SER A 231 16.48 36.17 -29.83
N VAL A 232 16.93 35.07 -29.25
CA VAL A 232 17.15 33.82 -29.96
C VAL A 232 15.77 33.26 -30.36
N PRO A 233 15.57 32.74 -31.60
CA PRO A 233 14.25 32.32 -32.05
C PRO A 233 13.75 31.16 -31.20
N LEU A 234 12.55 31.31 -30.65
CA LEU A 234 11.80 30.25 -29.98
C LEU A 234 11.53 29.13 -31.02
N PRO A 235 12.03 27.90 -30.86
CA PRO A 235 11.56 26.80 -31.69
C PRO A 235 10.09 26.53 -31.35
N GLU A 236 9.30 26.28 -32.39
CA GLU A 236 7.85 26.08 -32.37
C GLU A 236 7.40 25.13 -31.24
N ALA A 237 6.25 25.42 -30.63
CA ALA A 237 5.64 24.64 -29.56
C ALA A 237 5.50 23.16 -29.98
N LYS A 238 6.39 22.31 -29.46
CA LYS A 238 6.34 20.86 -29.68
C LYS A 238 5.31 20.23 -28.74
N GLU A 239 4.58 19.26 -29.27
CA GLU A 239 3.51 18.55 -28.58
C GLU A 239 4.01 17.94 -27.26
N SER A 240 3.36 18.28 -26.15
CA SER A 240 3.64 17.68 -24.85
C SER A 240 3.23 16.21 -24.89
N LEU A 241 4.17 15.30 -24.64
CA LEU A 241 3.94 13.86 -24.74
C LEU A 241 3.99 13.21 -23.36
N THR A 242 3.17 12.19 -23.11
CA THR A 242 3.24 11.42 -21.85
C THR A 242 4.36 10.38 -21.88
N LYS A 243 4.80 9.91 -20.69
CA LYS A 243 5.81 8.84 -20.56
C LYS A 243 5.44 7.58 -21.35
N ALA A 244 4.17 7.17 -21.28
CA ALA A 244 3.69 5.96 -21.94
C ALA A 244 3.75 6.11 -23.47
N GLU A 245 3.32 7.25 -24.00
CA GLU A 245 3.39 7.56 -25.43
C GLU A 245 4.84 7.65 -25.92
N ALA A 246 5.76 8.18 -25.11
CA ALA A 246 7.19 8.21 -25.44
C ALA A 246 7.75 6.78 -25.54
N TRP A 247 7.41 5.94 -24.57
CA TRP A 247 7.85 4.55 -24.52
C TRP A 247 7.27 3.71 -25.67
N ASP A 248 5.97 3.84 -25.94
CA ASP A 248 5.30 3.13 -27.03
C ASP A 248 5.83 3.55 -28.40
N ALA A 249 6.18 4.83 -28.57
CA ALA A 249 6.79 5.31 -29.81
C ALA A 249 8.20 4.73 -30.02
N ILE A 250 9.01 4.61 -28.95
CA ILE A 250 10.32 3.94 -29.03
C ILE A 250 10.15 2.46 -29.35
N GLN A 251 9.24 1.76 -28.67
CA GLN A 251 8.98 0.34 -28.90
C GLN A 251 8.44 0.05 -30.31
N SER A 252 7.73 1.00 -30.92
CA SER A 252 7.21 0.86 -32.29
C SER A 252 8.27 1.09 -33.36
N ILE A 253 9.36 1.79 -33.04
CA ILE A 253 10.44 2.14 -33.98
C ILE A 253 11.69 1.28 -33.74
N LYS A 254 11.84 0.66 -32.57
CA LYS A 254 13.02 -0.15 -32.23
C LYS A 254 13.23 -1.24 -33.27
N ASP A 255 14.50 -1.47 -33.59
CA ASP A 255 14.89 -2.64 -34.37
C ASP A 255 14.59 -3.92 -33.54
N PRO A 256 13.94 -4.95 -34.12
CA PRO A 256 13.69 -6.22 -33.43
C PRO A 256 14.97 -6.92 -32.92
N ASP A 257 16.14 -6.59 -33.46
CA ASP A 257 17.43 -7.15 -33.03
C ASP A 257 18.03 -6.45 -31.80
N ILE A 258 17.46 -5.31 -31.36
CA ILE A 258 17.86 -4.63 -30.13
C ILE A 258 17.09 -5.20 -28.94
N ASP A 259 17.81 -5.64 -27.92
CA ASP A 259 17.19 -6.16 -26.70
C ASP A 259 16.55 -5.04 -25.87
N ASN A 260 15.51 -5.40 -25.12
CA ASN A 260 14.80 -4.43 -24.28
C ASN A 260 15.72 -3.83 -23.18
N GLY A 261 16.78 -4.54 -22.79
CA GLY A 261 17.78 -4.04 -21.84
C GLY A 261 18.53 -2.83 -22.37
N THR A 262 19.03 -2.89 -23.61
CA THR A 262 19.72 -1.75 -24.25
C THR A 262 18.79 -0.54 -24.40
N VAL A 263 17.53 -0.76 -24.75
CA VAL A 263 16.53 0.33 -24.84
C VAL A 263 16.30 1.00 -23.49
N GLU A 264 16.28 0.23 -22.40
CA GLU A 264 16.11 0.75 -21.04
C GLU A 264 17.35 1.53 -20.56
N GLU A 265 18.56 1.07 -20.92
CA GLU A 265 19.80 1.80 -20.65
C GLU A 265 19.86 3.13 -21.40
N LEU A 266 19.53 3.14 -22.71
CA LEU A 266 19.45 4.36 -23.51
C LEU A 266 18.40 5.34 -22.97
N TRP A 267 17.26 4.82 -22.55
CA TRP A 267 16.20 5.60 -21.93
C TRP A 267 16.63 6.28 -20.64
N ASN A 268 17.34 5.56 -19.76
CA ASN A 268 17.86 6.11 -18.51
C ASN A 268 19.00 7.11 -18.76
N ALA A 269 19.85 6.88 -19.76
CA ALA A 269 20.88 7.82 -20.19
C ALA A 269 20.26 9.12 -20.73
N ALA A 270 19.23 9.03 -21.57
CA ALA A 270 18.52 10.18 -22.10
C ALA A 270 17.78 10.98 -21.00
N ILE A 271 17.24 10.30 -19.98
CA ILE A 271 16.68 10.98 -18.79
C ILE A 271 17.76 11.79 -18.06
N ALA A 272 18.94 11.20 -17.84
CA ALA A 272 20.05 11.88 -17.18
C ALA A 272 20.55 13.09 -17.99
N GLU A 273 20.59 12.97 -19.32
CA GLU A 273 21.00 14.06 -20.22
C GLU A 273 20.00 15.22 -20.23
N VAL A 274 18.69 14.93 -20.33
CA VAL A 274 17.64 15.95 -20.44
C VAL A 274 17.27 16.58 -19.09
N CYS A 275 17.33 15.80 -18.00
CA CYS A 275 16.84 16.23 -16.68
C CYS A 275 17.99 16.54 -15.68
N GLY A 276 19.23 16.21 -16.02
CA GLY A 276 20.42 16.42 -15.18
C GLY A 276 20.65 15.32 -14.14
N GLU A 277 21.92 15.09 -13.79
CA GLU A 277 22.34 14.15 -12.74
C GLU A 277 21.86 14.61 -11.35
N GLY A 278 20.64 14.21 -10.99
CA GLY A 278 20.01 14.58 -9.72
C GLY A 278 18.50 14.40 -9.74
N VAL A 279 17.88 14.44 -10.92
CA VAL A 279 16.45 14.18 -11.14
C VAL A 279 16.25 12.72 -11.52
N ILE A 280 16.47 11.80 -10.59
CA ILE A 280 16.31 10.34 -10.83
C ILE A 280 14.84 9.90 -10.70
N LYS A 281 13.95 10.79 -10.22
CA LYS A 281 12.53 10.47 -10.09
C LYS A 281 11.83 10.82 -11.40
N HIS A 282 11.37 9.80 -12.13
CA HIS A 282 10.52 9.94 -13.32
C HIS A 282 9.29 10.87 -13.15
N LYS A 283 8.94 11.23 -11.90
CA LYS A 283 7.82 12.10 -11.53
C LYS A 283 8.08 13.60 -11.81
N ASP A 284 9.34 13.99 -11.98
CA ASP A 284 9.72 15.40 -12.19
C ASP A 284 9.98 15.72 -13.67
N VAL A 285 9.79 14.75 -14.56
CA VAL A 285 9.98 14.88 -16.01
C VAL A 285 8.71 15.44 -16.65
N THR A 286 8.81 16.61 -17.26
CA THR A 286 7.70 17.28 -17.96
C THR A 286 7.38 16.64 -19.30
N GLY A 287 6.19 16.92 -19.86
CA GLY A 287 5.80 16.39 -21.17
C GLY A 287 6.72 16.82 -22.32
N GLU A 288 7.33 18.00 -22.22
CA GLU A 288 8.34 18.47 -23.19
C GLU A 288 9.65 17.71 -23.04
N GLN A 289 10.04 17.37 -21.81
CA GLN A 289 11.23 16.55 -21.54
C GLN A 289 11.02 15.11 -22.02
N TRP A 290 9.82 14.54 -21.87
CA TRP A 290 9.49 13.22 -22.43
C TRP A 290 9.62 13.18 -23.94
N TYR A 291 9.21 14.26 -24.63
CA TYR A 291 9.42 14.39 -26.06
C TYR A 291 10.92 14.41 -26.41
N GLN A 292 11.75 15.16 -25.67
CA GLN A 292 13.19 15.20 -25.89
C GLN A 292 13.87 13.85 -25.62
N ILE A 293 13.48 13.17 -24.53
CA ILE A 293 13.96 11.83 -24.19
C ILE A 293 13.62 10.85 -25.31
N LYS A 294 12.38 10.87 -25.82
CA LYS A 294 11.98 10.05 -26.97
C LYS A 294 12.87 10.30 -28.17
N GLU A 295 13.09 11.57 -28.56
CA GLU A 295 13.89 11.90 -29.74
C GLU A 295 15.35 11.43 -29.61
N ILE A 296 15.96 11.56 -28.42
CA ILE A 296 17.33 11.07 -28.16
C ILE A 296 17.38 9.55 -28.29
N VAL A 297 16.46 8.84 -27.63
CA VAL A 297 16.43 7.37 -27.65
C VAL A 297 16.10 6.84 -29.05
N VAL A 298 15.18 7.45 -29.79
CA VAL A 298 14.88 7.07 -31.17
C VAL A 298 16.09 7.34 -32.09
N ALA A 299 16.78 8.46 -31.92
CA ALA A 299 17.96 8.79 -32.69
C ALA A 299 19.14 7.83 -32.44
N ASP A 300 19.26 7.31 -31.22
CA ASP A 300 20.32 6.35 -30.86
C ASP A 300 19.94 4.91 -31.20
N CYS A 301 18.68 4.51 -31.02
CA CYS A 301 18.17 3.22 -31.51
C CYS A 301 18.26 3.08 -33.04
N GLY A 302 18.23 4.19 -33.79
CA GLY A 302 18.42 4.21 -35.26
C GLY A 302 19.87 4.24 -35.74
N LYS A 303 20.86 4.29 -34.84
CA LYS A 303 22.30 4.27 -35.16
C LYS A 303 22.94 2.89 -35.05
N PHE A 304 22.20 1.88 -34.60
CA PHE A 304 22.65 0.50 -34.48
C PHE A 304 22.29 -0.32 -35.72
#